data_AF-A0A392W4H4-F1
#
_entry.id   AF-A0A392W4H4-F1
#
_cell.length_a   1.000
_cell.length_b   1.000
_cell.length_c   1.000
_cell.angle_alpha   90.00
_cell.angle_beta   90.00
_cell.angle_gamma   90.00
#
_symmetry.space_group_name_H-M   'P 1'
#
loop_
_entity.id
_entity.type
_entity.pdbx_description
1 polymer ?
#
loop_
_entity_poly.entity_id
_entity_poly.type
_entity_poly.pdbx_seq_one_letter_code
_entity_poly.pdbx_strand_id
1 'polypeptide(L)' 'PYYNTPEAEYDKCVKFESGLHPEVKQLIGFSEIRDFPTLINKSRICDEDGRAKVNHYKTVNDNKRKGQ' A
#
# COMPACT_ATOMS: atom_id res chain seq x y z
N PRO A 1 -11.48 -27.54 -14.11
CA PRO A 1 -10.72 -27.04 -12.95
C PRO A 1 -9.64 -26.03 -13.39
N TYR A 2 -9.86 -24.74 -13.15
CA TYR A 2 -8.85 -23.71 -13.40
C TYR A 2 -7.87 -23.73 -12.22
N TYR A 3 -6.80 -24.50 -12.34
CA TYR A 3 -5.75 -24.52 -11.33
C TYR A 3 -5.07 -23.15 -11.35
N ASN A 4 -5.15 -22.42 -10.23
CA ASN A 4 -4.33 -21.23 -10.03
C ASN A 4 -2.90 -21.74 -9.83
N THR A 5 -2.07 -21.66 -10.87
CA THR A 5 -0.66 -22.04 -10.73
C THR A 5 0.09 -20.94 -9.98
N PRO A 6 1.20 -21.24 -9.29
CA PRO A 6 2.02 -20.23 -8.63
C PRO A 6 2.42 -19.07 -9.57
N GLU A 7 2.62 -19.36 -10.86
CA GLU A 7 2.93 -18.37 -11.89
C GLU A 7 1.74 -17.43 -12.16
N ALA A 8 0.52 -17.96 -12.20
CA ALA A 8 -0.69 -17.16 -12.39
C ALA A 8 -0.96 -16.25 -11.18
N GLU A 9 -0.68 -16.73 -9.97
CA GLU A 9 -0.79 -15.91 -8.76
C GLU A 9 0.29 -14.82 -8.70
N TYR A 10 1.53 -15.16 -9.10
CA TYR A 10 2.60 -14.18 -9.22
C TYR A 10 2.27 -13.07 -10.23
N ASP A 11 1.82 -13.43 -11.44
CA ASP A 11 1.39 -12.45 -12.46
C ASP A 11 0.30 -11.52 -11.93
N LYS A 12 -0.65 -12.08 -11.17
CA LYS A 12 -1.73 -11.33 -10.52
C LYS A 12 -1.19 -10.33 -9.49
N CYS A 13 -0.20 -10.74 -8.69
CA CYS A 13 0.49 -9.87 -7.73
C CYS A 13 1.23 -8.73 -8.45
N VAL A 14 2.03 -9.05 -9.47
CA VAL A 14 2.78 -8.06 -10.27
C VAL A 14 1.85 -7.04 -10.92
N LYS A 15 0.75 -7.50 -11.52
CA LYS A 15 -0.26 -6.63 -12.12
C LYS A 15 -0.90 -5.69 -11.10
N PHE A 16 -1.21 -6.20 -9.90
CA PHE A 16 -1.76 -5.36 -8.84
C PHE A 16 -0.76 -4.33 -8.33
N GLU A 17 0.48 -4.73 -8.07
CA GLU A 17 1.56 -3.83 -7.64
C GLU A 17 1.85 -2.72 -8.65
N SER A 18 1.65 -2.99 -9.93
CA SER A 18 1.83 -1.98 -10.99
C SER A 18 0.86 -0.79 -10.86
N GLY A 19 -0.33 -1.01 -10.28
CA GLY A 19 -1.36 0.00 -10.07
C GLY A 19 -1.34 0.67 -8.70
N LEU A 20 -0.42 0.28 -7.80
CA LEU A 20 -0.30 0.88 -6.48
C LEU A 20 0.30 2.29 -6.56
N HIS A 21 -0.12 3.15 -5.63
CA HIS A 21 0.50 4.47 -5.44
C HIS A 21 1.99 4.30 -5.10
N PRO A 22 2.91 5.15 -5.62
CA PRO A 22 4.36 4.93 -5.50
C PRO A 22 4.86 4.67 -4.07
N GLU A 23 4.32 5.39 -3.10
CA GLU A 23 4.71 5.25 -1.68
C GLU A 23 4.28 3.89 -1.10
N VAL A 24 3.05 3.44 -1.40
CA VAL A 24 2.58 2.11 -1.01
C VAL A 24 3.35 1.03 -1.76
N LYS A 25 3.56 1.21 -3.07
CA LYS A 25 4.31 0.29 -3.93
C LYS A 25 5.73 0.07 -3.42
N GLN A 26 6.41 1.13 -2.98
CA GLN A 26 7.76 1.04 -2.45
C GLN A 26 7.79 0.16 -1.18
N LEU A 27 6.89 0.41 -0.23
CA LEU A 27 6.81 -0.36 1.02
C LEU A 27 6.45 -1.84 0.78
N ILE A 28 5.52 -2.07 -0.14
CA ILE A 28 5.06 -3.41 -0.51
C ILE A 28 6.13 -4.18 -1.29
N GLY A 29 6.84 -3.53 -2.22
CA GLY A 29 7.89 -4.14 -3.02
C GLY A 29 9.07 -4.67 -2.20
N PHE A 30 9.36 -4.09 -1.03
CA PHE A 30 10.36 -4.62 -0.10
C PHE A 30 9.92 -5.88 0.65
N SER A 31 8.61 -6.15 0.70
CA SER A 31 8.06 -7.29 1.45
C SER A 31 8.01 -8.58 0.63
N GLU A 32 8.29 -8.52 -0.69
CA GLU A 32 8.33 -9.65 -1.64
C GLU A 32 7.12 -10.61 -1.53
N ILE A 33 5.91 -10.07 -1.32
CA ILE A 33 4.69 -10.84 -1.08
C ILE A 33 4.22 -11.48 -2.39
N ARG A 34 4.04 -12.80 -2.39
CA ARG A 34 3.55 -13.55 -3.57
C ARG A 34 2.15 -14.14 -3.41
N ASP A 35 1.59 -14.08 -2.20
CA ASP A 35 0.22 -14.44 -1.90
C ASP A 35 -0.72 -13.24 -2.14
N PHE A 36 -1.63 -13.38 -3.10
CA PHE A 36 -2.48 -12.27 -3.54
C PHE A 36 -3.41 -11.73 -2.42
N PRO A 37 -4.12 -12.55 -1.63
CA PRO A 37 -4.89 -12.07 -0.49
C PRO A 37 -4.07 -11.26 0.52
N THR A 38 -2.86 -11.71 0.83
CA THR A 38 -1.95 -11.03 1.76
C THR A 38 -1.47 -9.70 1.19
N LEU A 39 -1.11 -9.68 -0.10
CA LEU A 39 -0.71 -8.47 -0.81
C LEU A 39 -1.79 -7.39 -0.74
N ILE A 40 -3.05 -7.75 -1.01
CA ILE A 40 -4.19 -6.83 -0.93
C ILE A 40 -4.35 -6.28 0.49
N ASN A 41 -4.31 -7.15 1.50
CA ASN A 41 -4.52 -6.74 2.88
C ASN A 41 -3.41 -5.81 3.38
N LYS A 42 -2.15 -6.13 3.10
CA LYS A 42 -1.00 -5.29 3.47
C LYS A 42 -1.00 -3.96 2.74
N SER A 43 -1.31 -3.96 1.43
CA SER A 43 -1.41 -2.74 0.64
C SER A 43 -2.48 -1.80 1.20
N ARG A 44 -3.64 -2.33 1.60
CA ARG A 44 -4.71 -1.54 2.23
C ARG A 44 -4.25 -0.88 3.55
N ILE A 45 -3.60 -1.65 4.42
CA ILE A 45 -3.10 -1.14 5.71
C ILE A 45 -2.05 -0.05 5.50
N CYS A 46 -1.09 -0.25 4.59
CA CYS A 46 -0.05 0.75 4.30
C CYS A 46 -0.62 2.04 3.71
N ASP A 47 -1.63 1.92 2.85
CA ASP A 47 -2.33 3.05 2.25
C ASP A 47 -3.13 3.86 3.31
N GLU A 48 -3.79 3.19 4.24
CA GLU A 48 -4.46 3.82 5.39
C GLU A 48 -3.48 4.51 6.34
N ASP A 49 -2.36 3.85 6.69
CA ASP A 49 -1.31 4.42 7.54
C ASP A 49 -0.65 5.65 6.90
N GLY A 50 -0.38 5.60 5.58
CA GLY A 50 0.12 6.74 4.83
C GLY A 50 -0.81 7.95 4.90
N ARG A 51 -2.12 7.74 4.70
CA ARG A 51 -3.12 8.81 4.86
C ARG A 51 -3.19 9.35 6.28
N ALA A 52 -3.17 8.48 7.28
CA ALA A 52 -3.22 8.89 8.67
C ALA A 52 -2.01 9.77 9.04
N LYS A 53 -0.80 9.42 8.57
CA LYS A 53 0.41 10.22 8.74
C LYS A 53 0.31 11.60 8.09
N VAL A 54 -0.16 11.67 6.85
CA VAL A 54 -0.35 12.95 6.14
C VAL A 54 -1.36 13.85 6.87
N ASN A 55 -2.48 13.27 7.32
CA ASN A 55 -3.51 13.99 8.07
C ASN A 55 -2.97 14.52 9.42
N HIS A 56 -2.19 13.71 10.14
CA HIS A 56 -1.57 14.14 11.39
C HIS A 56 -0.65 15.35 11.18
N TYR A 57 0.24 15.28 10.19
CA TYR A 57 1.15 16.39 9.89
C TYR A 57 0.38 17.66 9.47
N LYS A 58 -0.68 17.53 8.67
CA LYS A 58 -1.52 18.68 8.29
C LYS A 58 -2.13 19.37 9.51
N THR A 59 -2.75 18.61 10.42
CA THR A 59 -3.33 19.15 11.66
C THR A 59 -2.28 19.84 12.52
N VAL A 60 -1.09 19.23 12.68
CA VAL A 60 0.02 19.83 13.45
C VAL A 60 0.46 21.17 12.83
N ASN A 61 0.60 21.24 11.51
CA ASN A 61 1.01 22.49 10.84
C ASN A 61 -0.06 23.59 10.90
N ASP A 62 -1.33 23.23 10.76
CA ASP A 62 -2.42 24.20 10.85
C ASP A 62 -2.53 24.80 12.26
N ASN A 63 -2.33 23.98 13.29
CA ASN A 63 -2.27 24.46 14.68
C ASN A 63 -1.07 25.39 14.92
N LYS A 64 0.08 25.11 14.30
CA LYS A 64 1.27 25.98 14.39
C LYS A 64 1.05 27.35 13.74
N ARG A 65 0.27 27.42 12.65
CA ARG A 65 -0.03 28.66 11.93
C ARG A 65 -1.08 29.53 12.60
N LYS A 66 -2.00 28.96 13.38
CA LYS A 66 -3.05 29.69 14.10
C LYS A 66 -2.59 30.28 15.45
N GLY A 67 -1.38 29.95 15.90
CA GLY A 67 -0.78 30.47 17.13
C GLY A 67 0.10 31.71 16.95
N GLN A 68 0.12 32.32 15.76
CA GLN A 68 0.76 33.62 15.49
C GLN A 68 -0.28 34.71 15.25
#